data_AF-A0A1Y5SWB6-F1
#
_entry.id   AF-A0A1Y5SWB6-F1
#
_cell.length_a   1.000
_cell.length_b   1.000
_cell.length_c   1.000
_cell.angle_alpha   90.00
_cell.angle_beta   90.00
_cell.angle_gamma   90.00
#
_symmetry.space_group_name_H-M   'P 1'
#
loop_
_entity.id
_entity.type
_entity.pdbx_description
1 polymer ?
#
loop_
_entity_poly.entity_id
_entity_poly.type
_entity_poly.pdbx_seq_one_letter_code
_entity_poly.pdbx_strand_id
1 'polypeptide(L)'
;MSTQAPKETHEHRLKRLKIRAWRRGIKEMDLLIGGYADAKLASMTPQELDDFEMLMSEHDQDLLAWVTGQHEVPVELQPTLDLLLAFADKQGVAHGG
;
A
#
# COMPACT_ATOMS: atom_id res chain seq x y z
N MET A 1 -17.44 33.53 -3.09
CA MET A 1 -16.40 32.69 -3.73
C MET A 1 -16.08 31.55 -2.79
N SER A 2 -16.51 30.33 -3.11
CA SER A 2 -16.05 29.11 -2.44
C SER A 2 -16.02 28.01 -3.48
N THR A 3 -14.95 27.95 -4.26
CA THR A 3 -14.72 26.83 -5.17
C THR A 3 -14.27 25.64 -4.31
N GLN A 4 -15.23 24.82 -3.89
CA GLN A 4 -14.93 23.52 -3.32
C GLN A 4 -14.29 22.69 -4.44
N ALA A 5 -13.00 22.37 -4.29
CA ALA A 5 -12.31 21.46 -5.19
C ALA A 5 -13.14 20.18 -5.32
N PRO A 6 -13.26 19.59 -6.53
CA PRO A 6 -14.02 18.36 -6.67
C PRO A 6 -13.40 17.32 -5.73
N LYS A 7 -14.18 16.85 -4.76
CA LYS A 7 -13.85 15.65 -4.00
C LYS A 7 -13.56 14.59 -5.06
N GLU A 8 -12.32 14.14 -5.11
CA GLU A 8 -11.91 13.00 -5.90
C GLU A 8 -12.98 11.90 -5.77
N THR A 9 -13.43 11.34 -6.90
CA THR A 9 -14.33 10.19 -6.86
C THR A 9 -13.60 9.00 -6.26
N HIS A 10 -14.31 8.11 -5.59
CA HIS A 10 -13.73 6.90 -5.01
C HIS A 10 -12.90 6.12 -6.03
N GLU A 11 -13.41 5.96 -7.26
CA GLU A 11 -12.71 5.30 -8.36
C GLU A 11 -11.38 5.98 -8.75
N HIS A 12 -11.33 7.31 -8.73
CA HIS A 12 -10.11 8.06 -8.99
C HIS A 12 -9.07 7.85 -7.87
N ARG A 13 -9.51 7.79 -6.61
CA ARG A 13 -8.64 7.46 -5.46
C ARG A 13 -8.02 6.09 -5.63
N LEU A 14 -8.84 5.07 -5.93
CA LEU A 14 -8.37 3.70 -6.17
C LEU A 14 -7.36 3.66 -7.32
N LYS A 15 -7.65 4.32 -8.44
CA LYS A 15 -6.75 4.34 -9.60
C LYS A 15 -5.42 5.00 -9.26
N ARG A 16 -5.41 6.11 -8.53
CA ARG A 16 -4.17 6.78 -8.08
C ARG A 16 -3.35 5.86 -7.18
N LEU A 17 -3.98 5.26 -6.17
CA LEU A 17 -3.31 4.37 -5.21
C LEU A 17 -2.75 3.13 -5.91
N LYS A 18 -3.51 2.52 -6.83
CA LYS A 18 -3.03 1.41 -7.66
C LYS A 18 -1.82 1.80 -8.49
N ILE A 19 -1.85 2.94 -9.17
CA ILE A 19 -0.70 3.42 -9.96
C ILE A 19 0.52 3.60 -9.07
N ARG A 20 0.37 4.16 -7.87
CA ARG A 20 1.48 4.35 -6.92
C ARG A 20 2.02 3.02 -6.36
N ALA A 21 1.15 2.04 -6.15
CA ALA A 21 1.53 0.70 -5.72
C ALA A 21 2.38 -0.06 -6.75
N TRP A 22 2.15 0.19 -8.05
CA TRP A 22 2.82 -0.47 -9.19
C TRP A 22 3.97 0.35 -9.83
N ARG A 23 4.25 1.55 -9.32
CA ARG A 23 5.32 2.43 -9.85
C ARG A 23 6.35 2.74 -8.76
N ARG A 24 6.76 1.71 -8.04
CA ARG A 24 7.81 1.76 -7.03
C ARG A 24 9.18 1.60 -7.71
N GLY A 25 10.24 2.05 -7.03
CA GLY A 25 11.60 1.91 -7.54
C GLY A 25 12.19 0.50 -7.43
N ILE A 26 11.50 -0.41 -6.73
CA ILE A 26 11.99 -1.73 -6.35
C ILE A 26 10.97 -2.79 -6.79
N LYS A 27 11.41 -3.72 -7.63
CA LYS A 27 10.54 -4.72 -8.27
C LYS A 27 9.85 -5.64 -7.27
N GLU A 28 10.54 -6.08 -6.21
CA GLU A 28 9.90 -6.88 -5.15
C GLU A 28 8.75 -6.10 -4.49
N MET A 29 8.90 -4.80 -4.27
CA MET A 29 7.86 -3.97 -3.66
C MET A 29 6.68 -3.74 -4.60
N ASP A 30 6.93 -3.58 -5.92
CA ASP A 30 5.84 -3.53 -6.90
C ASP A 30 5.00 -4.82 -6.88
N LEU A 31 5.64 -5.99 -6.77
CA LEU A 31 4.90 -7.26 -6.74
C LEU A 31 4.11 -7.43 -5.45
N LEU A 32 4.73 -7.12 -4.32
CA LEU A 32 4.13 -7.27 -2.99
C LEU A 32 3.01 -6.26 -2.74
N ILE A 33 3.28 -4.96 -2.93
CA ILE A 33 2.31 -3.88 -2.73
C ILE A 33 1.30 -3.85 -3.88
N GLY A 34 1.75 -3.99 -5.13
CA GLY A 34 0.89 -3.97 -6.31
C GLY A 34 -0.09 -5.14 -6.36
N GLY A 35 0.36 -6.35 -5.98
CA GLY A 35 -0.52 -7.51 -5.85
C GLY A 35 -1.58 -7.32 -4.76
N TYR A 36 -1.19 -6.76 -3.60
CA TYR A 36 -2.12 -6.42 -2.53
C TYR A 36 -3.15 -5.37 -2.98
N ALA A 37 -2.70 -4.32 -3.67
CA ALA A 37 -3.59 -3.29 -4.21
C ALA A 37 -4.54 -3.85 -5.27
N ASP A 38 -4.11 -4.78 -6.12
CA ASP A 38 -5.00 -5.39 -7.12
C ASP A 38 -6.13 -6.21 -6.46
N ALA A 39 -5.79 -6.95 -5.40
CA ALA A 39 -6.72 -7.85 -4.73
C ALA A 39 -7.63 -7.18 -3.69
N LYS A 40 -7.14 -6.17 -2.97
CA LYS A 40 -7.82 -5.60 -1.79
C LYS A 40 -8.40 -4.22 -2.01
N LEU A 41 -7.78 -3.39 -2.83
CA LEU A 41 -8.11 -1.96 -2.92
C LEU A 41 -9.59 -1.71 -3.27
N ALA A 42 -10.19 -2.55 -4.14
CA ALA A 42 -11.60 -2.43 -4.52
C ALA A 42 -12.60 -2.80 -3.40
N SER A 43 -12.15 -3.53 -2.37
CA SER A 43 -12.99 -3.97 -1.24
C SER A 43 -12.66 -3.26 0.07
N MET A 44 -11.66 -2.38 0.06
CA MET A 44 -11.25 -1.62 1.24
C MET A 44 -12.32 -0.59 1.63
N THR A 45 -12.54 -0.48 2.92
CA THR A 45 -13.32 0.60 3.52
C THR A 45 -12.60 1.94 3.37
N PRO A 46 -13.31 3.08 3.53
CA PRO A 46 -12.66 4.39 3.50
C PRO A 46 -11.48 4.51 4.47
N GLN A 47 -11.61 3.97 5.69
CA GLN A 47 -10.54 3.98 6.69
C GLN A 47 -9.30 3.21 6.20
N GLU A 48 -9.49 2.00 5.68
CA GLU A 48 -8.37 1.20 5.14
C GLU A 48 -7.69 1.88 3.94
N LEU A 49 -8.45 2.62 3.13
CA LEU A 49 -7.86 3.41 2.05
C LEU A 49 -7.03 4.59 2.57
N ASP A 50 -7.45 5.23 3.66
CA ASP A 50 -6.66 6.28 4.32
C ASP A 50 -5.37 5.71 4.91
N ASP A 51 -5.43 4.55 5.58
CA ASP A 51 -4.25 3.89 6.14
C ASP A 51 -3.30 3.39 5.05
N PHE A 52 -3.84 2.84 3.95
CA PHE A 52 -3.06 2.45 2.78
C PHE A 52 -2.45 3.65 2.07
N GLU A 53 -3.15 4.77 1.98
CA GLU A 53 -2.63 6.01 1.40
C GLU A 53 -1.46 6.57 2.21
N MET A 54 -1.54 6.48 3.54
CA MET A 54 -0.45 6.85 4.44
C MET A 54 0.77 5.96 4.19
N LEU A 55 0.60 4.63 4.16
CA LEU A 55 1.68 3.70 3.81
C LEU A 55 2.26 4.02 2.43
N MET A 56 1.41 4.41 1.47
CA MET A 56 1.87 4.76 0.13
C MET A 56 2.59 6.11 0.06
N SER A 57 2.44 6.98 1.07
CA SER A 57 3.19 8.23 1.17
C SER A 57 4.67 8.02 1.52
N GLU A 58 5.01 6.85 2.06
CA GLU A 58 6.35 6.52 2.50
C GLU A 58 7.29 6.15 1.33
N HIS A 59 8.59 6.37 1.56
CA HIS A 59 9.62 6.09 0.58
C HIS A 59 9.90 4.59 0.46
N ASP A 60 10.34 4.16 -0.71
CA ASP A 60 10.61 2.75 -1.01
C ASP A 60 11.67 2.14 -0.09
N GLN A 61 12.64 2.95 0.36
CA GLN A 61 13.69 2.50 1.28
C GLN A 61 13.13 2.19 2.67
N ASP A 62 12.24 3.04 3.20
CA ASP A 62 11.60 2.83 4.50
C ASP A 62 10.66 1.63 4.46
N LEU A 63 9.85 1.54 3.39
CA LEU A 63 8.99 0.37 3.14
C LEU A 63 9.80 -0.92 3.10
N LEU A 64 10.94 -0.92 2.40
CA LEU A 64 11.82 -2.09 2.34
C LEU A 64 12.40 -2.41 3.72
N ALA A 65 12.88 -1.41 4.46
CA ALA A 65 13.42 -1.59 5.80
C ALA A 65 12.40 -2.19 6.77
N TRP A 66 11.12 -1.81 6.67
CA TRP A 66 10.05 -2.38 7.49
C TRP A 66 9.69 -3.81 7.08
N VAL A 67 9.54 -4.07 5.78
CA VAL A 67 9.23 -5.43 5.26
C VAL A 67 10.35 -6.41 5.59
N THR A 68 11.60 -5.96 5.59
CA THR A 68 12.78 -6.78 5.92
C THR A 68 13.13 -6.80 7.42
N GLY A 69 12.35 -6.11 8.25
CA GLY A 69 12.56 -6.02 9.70
C GLY A 69 13.86 -5.31 10.10
N GLN A 70 14.44 -4.51 9.21
CA GLN A 70 15.63 -3.70 9.49
C GLN A 70 15.30 -2.49 10.38
N HIS A 71 14.09 -1.94 10.28
CA HIS A 71 13.60 -0.83 11.10
C HIS A 71 12.27 -1.16 11.76
N GLU A 72 12.01 -0.50 12.89
CA GLU A 72 10.71 -0.55 13.57
C GLU A 72 9.66 0.20 12.76
N VAL A 73 8.48 -0.38 12.66
CA VAL A 73 7.36 0.16 11.87
C VAL A 73 6.61 1.16 12.75
N PRO A 74 6.28 2.36 12.24
CA PRO A 74 5.43 3.28 12.96
C PRO A 74 4.10 2.62 13.37
N VAL A 75 3.64 2.88 14.59
CA VAL A 75 2.42 2.27 15.15
C VAL A 75 1.18 2.47 14.28
N GLU A 76 1.11 3.60 13.58
CA GLU A 76 0.01 3.96 12.67
C GLU A 76 0.01 3.12 11.38
N LEU A 77 1.19 2.67 10.93
CA LEU A 77 1.36 1.88 9.72
C LEU A 77 1.41 0.37 9.97
N GLN A 78 1.70 -0.03 11.22
CA GLN A 78 1.84 -1.41 11.63
C GLN A 78 0.66 -2.31 11.21
N PRO A 79 -0.62 -1.92 11.40
CA PRO A 79 -1.75 -2.77 11.02
C PRO A 79 -1.83 -3.00 9.51
N THR A 80 -1.63 -1.94 8.71
CA THR A 80 -1.68 -2.01 7.25
C THR A 80 -0.54 -2.84 6.70
N LEU A 81 0.66 -2.69 7.27
CA LEU A 81 1.82 -3.48 6.88
C LEU A 81 1.64 -4.95 7.22
N ASP A 82 1.10 -5.27 8.41
CA ASP A 82 0.82 -6.64 8.83
C ASP A 82 -0.16 -7.35 7.88
N LEU A 83 -1.25 -6.67 7.49
CA LEU A 83 -2.21 -7.18 6.51
C LEU A 83 -1.56 -7.46 5.14
N LEU A 84 -0.65 -6.58 4.73
CA LEU A 84 0.07 -6.70 3.48
C LEU A 84 1.09 -7.85 3.51
N LEU A 85 1.83 -8.03 4.61
CA LEU A 85 2.74 -9.16 4.79
C LEU A 85 1.99 -10.49 4.87
N ALA A 86 0.87 -10.52 5.61
CA ALA A 86 0.00 -11.70 5.68
C ALA A 86 -0.63 -12.05 4.32
N PHE A 87 -0.90 -11.05 3.46
CA PHE A 87 -1.31 -11.30 2.08
C PHE A 87 -0.17 -11.87 1.23
N ALA A 88 1.03 -11.30 1.35
CA ALA A 88 2.20 -11.76 0.59
C ALA A 88 2.60 -13.21 0.93
N ASP A 89 2.51 -13.60 2.20
CA ASP A 89 2.70 -14.97 2.69
C ASP A 89 1.69 -15.93 2.03
N LYS A 90 0.40 -15.60 2.08
CA LYS A 90 -0.68 -16.42 1.47
C LYS A 90 -0.54 -16.57 -0.04
N GLN A 91 0.03 -15.57 -0.71
CA GLN A 91 0.22 -15.56 -2.16
C GLN A 91 1.52 -16.26 -2.60
N GLY A 92 2.34 -16.74 -1.66
CA GLY A 92 3.63 -17.38 -1.97
C GLY A 92 4.66 -16.45 -2.60
N VAL A 93 4.46 -15.13 -2.49
CA VAL A 93 5.40 -14.12 -3.03
C VAL A 93 6.62 -14.00 -2.11
N ALA A 94 6.44 -14.33 -0.82
CA ALA A 94 7.51 -14.46 0.15
C ALA A 94 7.97 -15.93 0.26
N HIS A 95 8.68 -16.40 -0.77
CA HIS A 95 9.71 -17.47 -0.74
C HIS A 95 9.76 -18.21 -2.08
N GLY A 96 10.49 -17.62 -3.03
CA GLY A 96 11.14 -18.37 -4.09
C GLY A 96 12.64 -18.41 -3.81
N GLY A 97 13.12 -19.56 -3.28
CA GLY A 97 14.47 -20.13 -3.40
C GLY A 97 15.68 -19.23 -3.17
#